data_AF-A0A2G5ZAL6-F1
#
_entry.id   AF-A0A2G5ZAL6-F1
#
_cell.length_a   1.000
_cell.length_b   1.000
_cell.length_c   1.000
_cell.angle_alpha   90.00
_cell.angle_beta   90.00
_cell.angle_gamma   90.00
#
_symmetry.space_group_name_H-M   'P 1'
#
loop_
_entity.id
_entity.type
_entity.pdbx_description
1 polymer ?
#
loop_
_entity_poly.entity_id
_entity_poly.type
_entity_poly.pdbx_seq_one_letter_code
_entity_poly.pdbx_strand_id
1 'polypeptide(L)' 'MTEQETIYQEVCELLATLFELDPQEITPEARLYEDLDLDSIDAVDMIVHL' A
#
# COMPACT_ATOMS: atom_id res chain seq x y z
N MET A 1 2.15 20.83 2.12
CA MET A 1 2.22 19.36 2.15
C MET A 1 1.45 18.96 3.38
N THR A 2 0.28 18.37 3.17
CA THR A 2 -0.58 17.93 4.27
C THR A 2 -0.02 16.63 4.85
N GLU A 3 -0.20 16.39 6.16
CA GLU A 3 0.26 15.14 6.82
C GLU A 3 -0.26 13.88 6.10
N GLN A 4 -1.44 13.97 5.47
CA GLN A 4 -2.05 12.88 4.70
C GLN A 4 -1.24 12.50 3.46
N GLU A 5 -0.66 13.48 2.74
CA GLU A 5 0.18 13.21 1.57
C GLU A 5 1.48 12.51 1.97
N THR A 6 2.08 12.92 3.10
CA THR A 6 3.31 12.29 3.61
C THR A 6 3.06 10.84 4.01
N ILE A 7 1.99 10.58 4.76
CA ILE A 7 1.61 9.22 5.17
C ILE A 7 1.31 8.37 3.93
N TYR A 8 0.60 8.92 2.95
CA TYR A 8 0.33 8.22 1.69
C TYR A 8 1.61 7.83 0.97
N GLN A 9 2.57 8.76 0.82
CA GLN A 9 3.84 8.45 0.17
C GLN A 9 4.62 7.36 0.91
N GLU A 10 4.71 7.44 2.24
CA GLU A 10 5.40 6.39 3.01
C GLU A 10 4.70 5.03 2.88
N VAL A 11 3.37 4.98 2.97
CA VAL A 11 2.61 3.72 2.80
C VAL A 11 2.73 3.18 1.38
N CYS A 12 2.69 4.03 0.35
CA CYS A 12 2.93 3.64 -1.05
C CYS A 12 4.31 3.02 -1.23
N GLU A 13 5.34 3.66 -0.69
CA GLU A 13 6.72 3.22 -0.85
C GLU A 13 6.95 1.90 -0.09
N LEU A 14 6.35 1.76 1.09
CA LEU A 14 6.35 0.54 1.88
C LEU A 14 5.62 -0.60 1.14
N LEU A 15 4.44 -0.34 0.59
CA LEU A 15 3.67 -1.31 -0.20
C LEU A 15 4.42 -1.76 -1.45
N ALA A 16 4.98 -0.81 -2.22
CA ALA A 16 5.75 -1.10 -3.41
C ALA A 16 7.01 -1.92 -3.10
N THR A 17 7.64 -1.69 -1.94
CA THR A 17 8.87 -2.40 -1.55
C THR A 17 8.57 -3.76 -0.92
N LEU A 18 7.56 -3.86 -0.05
CA LEU A 18 7.21 -5.10 0.66
C LEU A 18 6.53 -6.11 -0.24
N PHE A 19 5.67 -5.65 -1.14
CA PHE A 19 4.87 -6.51 -2.02
C PHE A 19 5.34 -6.46 -3.48
N GLU A 20 6.46 -5.78 -3.76
CA GLU A 20 7.02 -5.63 -5.11
C GLU A 20 5.99 -5.11 -6.13
N LEU A 21 5.08 -4.24 -5.68
CA LEU A 21 3.99 -3.68 -6.46
C LEU A 21 4.45 -2.48 -7.28
N ASP A 22 3.83 -2.28 -8.45
CA ASP A 22 4.10 -1.10 -9.27
C ASP A 22 3.45 0.13 -8.59
N PRO A 23 4.22 1.20 -8.29
CA PRO A 23 3.67 2.39 -7.64
C PRO A 23 2.60 3.10 -8.48
N GLN A 24 2.47 2.75 -9.77
CA GLN A 24 1.39 3.23 -10.63
C GLN A 24 0.03 2.55 -10.33
N GLU A 25 0.04 1.35 -9.75
CA GLU A 25 -1.17 0.62 -9.37
C GLU A 25 -1.65 1.01 -7.97
N ILE A 26 -0.74 1.48 -7.12
CA ILE A 26 -1.06 1.97 -5.78
C ILE A 26 -1.68 3.36 -5.91
N THR A 27 -3.00 3.41 -5.90
CA THR A 27 -3.78 4.65 -5.85
C THR A 27 -4.59 4.72 -4.56
N PRO A 28 -4.94 5.91 -4.06
CA PRO A 28 -5.77 6.02 -2.84
C PRO A 28 -7.17 5.43 -3.00
N GLU A 29 -7.61 5.19 -4.25
CA GLU A 29 -8.89 4.57 -4.58
C GLU A 29 -8.75 3.07 -4.91
N ALA A 30 -7.51 2.57 -5.03
CA ALA A 30 -7.23 1.17 -5.35
C ALA A 30 -7.66 0.25 -4.19
N ARG A 31 -8.20 -0.89 -4.56
CA ARG A 31 -8.53 -1.96 -3.63
C ARG A 31 -7.36 -2.93 -3.53
N LEU A 32 -6.79 -3.04 -2.33
CA LEU A 32 -5.69 -3.97 -2.02
C LEU A 32 -5.94 -5.38 -2.59
N TYR A 33 -7.14 -5.92 -2.45
CA TYR A 33 -7.49 -7.28 -2.89
C TYR A 33 -7.76 -7.41 -4.40
N GLU A 34 -8.45 -6.44 -5.00
CA GLU A 34 -8.94 -6.56 -6.39
C GLU A 34 -7.99 -5.92 -7.42
N ASP A 35 -7.32 -4.83 -7.04
CA ASP A 35 -6.44 -4.05 -7.92
C ASP A 35 -4.95 -4.38 -7.69
N LEU A 36 -4.57 -4.74 -6.46
CA LEU A 36 -3.17 -5.02 -6.10
C LEU A 36 -2.89 -6.52 -5.89
N ASP A 37 -3.88 -7.38 -6.16
CA ASP A 37 -3.80 -8.85 -6.02
C ASP A 37 -3.27 -9.30 -4.64
N LEU A 38 -3.51 -8.50 -3.59
CA LEU A 38 -3.04 -8.80 -2.24
C LEU A 38 -3.98 -9.78 -1.55
N ASP A 39 -3.42 -10.78 -0.86
CA ASP A 39 -4.19 -11.71 -0.08
C ASP A 39 -4.57 -11.12 1.29
N SER A 40 -5.57 -11.74 1.93
CA SER A 40 -5.98 -11.40 3.30
C SER A 40 -4.85 -11.49 4.35
N ILE A 41 -3.77 -12.23 4.05
CA ILE A 41 -2.58 -12.33 4.90
C ILE A 41 -1.70 -11.08 4.74
N ASP A 42 -1.53 -10.62 3.50
CA ASP A 42 -0.71 -9.45 3.16
C ASP A 42 -1.26 -8.18 3.83
N ALA A 43 -2.59 -7.99 3.77
CA ALA A 43 -3.25 -6.88 4.44
C ALA A 43 -3.05 -6.89 5.97
N VAL A 44 -2.93 -8.08 6.58
CA VAL A 44 -2.64 -8.21 8.01
C VAL A 44 -1.17 -7.94 8.30
N ASP A 45 -0.25 -8.42 7.45
CA ASP A 45 1.19 -8.17 7.57
C ASP A 45 1.51 -6.67 7.52
N MET A 46 0.85 -5.92 6.64
CA MET A 46 0.93 -4.47 6.57
C MET A 46 0.61 -3.77 7.90
N ILE A 47 -0.48 -4.18 8.56
CA ILE A 47 -0.92 -3.57 9.83
C ILE A 47 0.05 -3.92 10.97
N VAL A 48 0.73 -5.07 10.88
CA VAL A 48 1.72 -5.50 11.88
C VAL A 48 3.07 -4.79 11.69
N HIS A 49 3.40 -4.39 10.46
CA HIS A 49 4.63 -3.67 10.13
C HIS A 49 4.59 -2.15 10.40
N LEU A 50 3.39 -1.58 10.62
CA LEU A 50 3.13 -0.16 10.94
C LEU A 50 3.01 0.09 12.45
#